data_AF-A0A117QZ83-F1
#
_entry.id   AF-A0A117QZ83-F1
#
_cell.length_a   1.000
_cell.length_b   1.000
_cell.length_c   1.000
_cell.angle_alpha   90.00
_cell.angle_beta   90.00
_cell.angle_gamma   90.00
#
_symmetry.space_group_name_H-M   'P 1'
#
loop_
_entity.id
_entity.type
_entity.pdbx_description
1 polymer ?
#
loop_
_entity_poly.entity_id
_entity_poly.type
_entity_poly.pdbx_seq_one_letter_code
_entity_poly.pdbx_strand_id
1 'polypeptide(L)'
;MTTRTTFEDRLLAELRHEIALRAADRTAAATPTSVWWRCRTALTVPRLAVVAVACAAVAGAWVLTPGSPAESPAYAVVSHSDGSLTVTMNDFGLGGTLPDGLVERLKAYGIHVVVDEVPNGYECTEPRGKGVQGRPDSSDGPSQVFDLRRGDSLVVEKLGQRAPDGSFQPVTGFGFVRGDVAPCRPIPAPEPRPAETSGLR
;
A
#
# COMPACT_ATOMS: atom_id res chain seq x y z
N MET A 1 -23.70 -2.08 47.45
CA MET A 1 -22.47 -1.69 46.73
C MET A 1 -22.88 -1.12 45.39
N THR A 2 -22.73 0.18 45.18
CA THR A 2 -23.03 0.84 43.90
C THR A 2 -21.79 0.77 43.01
N THR A 3 -21.86 0.03 41.90
CA THR A 3 -20.77 -0.07 40.92
C THR A 3 -20.69 1.25 40.15
N ARG A 4 -19.79 2.15 40.57
CA ARG A 4 -19.47 3.36 39.80
C ARG A 4 -18.83 2.94 38.49
N THR A 5 -19.42 3.36 37.37
CA THR A 5 -18.82 3.26 36.04
C THR A 5 -17.48 3.98 36.03
N THR A 6 -16.43 3.32 35.54
CA THR A 6 -15.09 3.92 35.48
C THR A 6 -14.99 4.93 34.34
N PHE A 7 -13.92 5.73 34.34
CA PHE A 7 -13.64 6.66 33.25
C PHE A 7 -13.51 5.94 31.90
N GLU A 8 -12.89 4.76 31.90
CA GLU A 8 -12.72 3.92 30.71
C GLU A 8 -14.06 3.41 30.17
N ASP A 9 -14.98 3.00 31.05
CA ASP A 9 -16.33 2.58 30.65
C ASP A 9 -17.09 3.70 29.95
N ARG A 10 -16.95 4.94 30.45
CA ARG A 10 -17.58 6.11 29.85
C ARG A 10 -16.97 6.43 28.50
N LEU A 11 -15.65 6.35 28.37
CA LEU A 11 -14.93 6.60 27.12
C LEU A 11 -15.31 5.56 26.05
N LEU A 12 -15.38 4.28 26.43
CA LEU A 12 -15.79 3.20 25.53
C LEU A 12 -17.25 3.32 25.09
N ALA A 13 -18.15 3.73 25.98
CA ALA A 13 -19.55 3.96 25.64
C ALA A 13 -19.71 5.10 24.62
N GLU A 14 -18.97 6.20 24.81
CA GLU A 14 -18.99 7.35 23.91
C GLU A 14 -18.40 7.01 22.53
N LEU A 15 -17.31 6.24 22.50
CA LEU A 15 -16.68 5.83 21.25
C LEU A 15 -17.55 4.83 20.46
N ARG A 16 -18.22 3.91 21.15
CA ARG A 16 -19.22 3.02 20.52
C ARG A 16 -20.41 3.81 19.96
N HIS A 17 -20.83 4.86 20.65
CA HIS A 17 -21.90 5.74 20.19
C HIS A 17 -21.52 6.47 18.89
N GLU A 18 -20.31 7.03 18.83
CA GLU A 18 -19.80 7.73 17.64
C GLU A 18 -19.68 6.79 16.43
N ILE A 19 -19.22 5.55 16.64
CA ILE A 19 -19.17 4.52 15.57
C ILE A 19 -20.57 4.18 15.09
N ALA A 20 -21.54 4.02 15.99
CA ALA A 20 -22.92 3.73 15.63
C ALA A 20 -23.56 4.88 14.84
N LEU A 21 -23.28 6.13 15.20
CA LEU A 21 -23.72 7.32 14.46
C LEU A 21 -23.11 7.35 13.06
N ARG A 22 -21.80 7.13 12.92
CA ARG A 22 -21.14 7.07 11.59
C ARG A 22 -21.62 5.90 10.75
N ALA A 23 -21.98 4.77 11.36
CA ALA A 23 -22.58 3.64 10.66
C ALA A 23 -24.01 3.95 10.22
N ALA A 24 -24.78 4.66 11.04
CA ALA A 24 -26.13 5.13 10.72
C ALA A 24 -26.14 6.19 9.62
N ASP A 25 -25.17 7.11 9.57
CA ASP A 25 -25.03 8.08 8.48
C ASP A 25 -24.72 7.41 7.15
N ARG A 26 -23.89 6.35 7.16
CA ARG A 26 -23.63 5.54 5.95
C ARG A 26 -24.86 4.78 5.47
N THR A 27 -25.75 4.34 6.36
CA THR A 27 -27.00 3.67 5.98
C THR A 27 -28.13 4.65 5.68
N ALA A 28 -28.13 5.86 6.25
CA ALA A 28 -29.06 6.94 5.94
C ALA A 28 -28.75 7.60 4.58
N ALA A 29 -27.49 7.61 4.15
CA ALA A 29 -27.13 7.95 2.77
C ALA A 29 -27.61 6.92 1.73
N ALA A 30 -28.12 5.76 2.17
CA ALA A 30 -28.62 4.68 1.33
C ALA A 30 -30.17 4.57 1.30
N THR A 31 -30.92 5.51 1.89
CA THR A 31 -32.38 5.55 1.74
C THR A 31 -32.80 6.51 0.62
N PRO A 32 -33.43 6.02 -0.47
CA PRO A 32 -34.07 6.91 -1.42
C PRO A 32 -35.33 7.50 -0.77
N THR A 33 -35.30 8.79 -0.46
CA THR A 33 -36.47 9.56 -0.06
C THR A 33 -37.39 9.75 -1.28
N SER A 34 -38.26 8.77 -1.54
CA SER A 34 -39.34 8.93 -2.52
C SER A 34 -40.47 9.78 -1.92
N VAL A 35 -40.31 11.10 -1.96
CA VAL A 35 -41.45 12.02 -1.90
C VAL A 35 -42.02 12.10 -3.31
N TRP A 36 -43.08 11.36 -3.61
CA TRP A 36 -43.85 11.59 -4.83
C TRP A 36 -45.32 11.84 -4.53
N TRP A 37 -45.69 13.08 -4.85
CA TRP A 37 -47.03 13.61 -4.90
C TRP A 37 -48.01 12.70 -5.63
N ARG A 38 -49.22 12.61 -5.06
CA ARG A 38 -50.44 12.17 -5.72
C ARG A 38 -50.64 12.93 -7.04
N CYS A 39 -50.50 12.24 -8.16
CA CYS A 39 -51.26 12.54 -9.37
C CYS A 39 -51.91 11.26 -9.84
N ARG A 40 -53.23 11.18 -9.60
CA ARG A 40 -54.11 10.20 -10.21
C ARG A 40 -54.30 10.61 -11.67
N THR A 41 -53.94 9.74 -12.60
CA THR A 41 -54.64 9.59 -13.88
C THR A 41 -54.29 8.21 -14.45
N ALA A 42 -55.32 7.39 -14.59
CA ALA A 42 -55.26 6.09 -15.24
C ALA A 42 -55.02 6.27 -16.74
N LEU A 43 -54.32 5.31 -17.36
CA LEU A 43 -54.65 4.67 -18.65
C LEU A 43 -53.49 3.76 -19.12
N THR A 44 -53.73 2.44 -19.02
CA THR A 44 -53.42 1.35 -19.98
C THR A 44 -52.12 1.34 -20.80
N VAL A 45 -51.31 0.28 -20.64
CA VAL A 45 -50.83 -0.73 -21.65
C VAL A 45 -49.44 -1.29 -21.24
N PRO A 46 -49.16 -2.62 -21.37
CA PRO A 46 -47.98 -3.26 -20.81
C PRO A 46 -46.81 -3.48 -21.80
N ARG A 47 -45.58 -3.33 -21.28
CA ARG A 47 -44.32 -4.03 -21.59
C ARG A 47 -43.73 -3.93 -23.01
N LEU A 48 -42.60 -3.22 -23.14
CA LEU A 48 -41.32 -3.79 -23.58
C LEU A 48 -40.16 -2.83 -23.24
N ALA A 49 -39.07 -3.42 -22.74
CA ALA A 49 -38.05 -2.80 -21.92
C ALA A 49 -37.04 -1.94 -22.70
N VAL A 50 -36.68 -0.81 -22.08
CA VAL A 50 -35.62 0.12 -22.47
C VAL A 50 -34.29 -0.41 -21.95
N VAL A 51 -33.30 -0.61 -22.83
CA VAL A 51 -31.89 -0.73 -22.44
C VAL A 51 -31.23 0.62 -22.68
N ALA A 52 -31.21 1.47 -21.65
CA ALA A 52 -30.36 2.65 -21.59
C ALA A 52 -29.15 2.29 -20.74
N VAL A 53 -28.02 2.00 -21.38
CA VAL A 53 -26.73 1.85 -20.72
C VAL A 53 -26.28 3.25 -20.28
N ALA A 54 -26.54 3.58 -19.02
CA ALA A 54 -25.90 4.71 -18.37
C ALA A 54 -24.55 4.22 -17.80
N CYS A 55 -23.46 4.65 -18.42
CA CYS A 55 -22.12 4.47 -17.87
C CYS A 55 -22.02 5.26 -16.56
N ALA A 56 -22.14 4.58 -15.43
CA ALA A 56 -21.71 5.11 -14.15
C ALA A 56 -20.18 5.14 -14.15
N ALA A 57 -19.60 6.34 -14.26
CA ALA A 57 -18.19 6.55 -13.99
C ALA A 57 -17.95 6.30 -12.49
N VAL A 58 -17.48 5.10 -12.16
CA VAL A 58 -17.07 4.73 -10.81
C VAL A 58 -15.70 5.34 -10.55
N ALA A 59 -15.66 6.52 -9.93
CA ALA A 59 -14.46 7.01 -9.26
C ALA A 59 -14.34 6.30 -7.90
N GLY A 60 -13.97 5.02 -7.93
CA GLY A 60 -13.73 4.21 -6.74
C GLY A 60 -12.23 3.94 -6.60
N ALA A 61 -11.55 4.73 -5.77
CA ALA A 61 -10.25 4.32 -5.24
C ALA A 61 -10.52 3.21 -4.20
N TRP A 62 -10.35 1.95 -4.60
CA TRP A 62 -10.52 0.82 -3.70
C TRP A 62 -9.28 0.72 -2.81
N VAL A 63 -9.36 1.31 -1.61
CA VAL A 63 -8.33 1.14 -0.58
C VAL A 63 -8.51 -0.26 0.03
N LEU A 64 -7.80 -1.24 -0.52
CA LEU A 64 -7.76 -2.60 0.00
C LEU A 64 -6.54 -2.77 0.91
N THR A 65 -6.67 -2.31 2.16
CA THR A 65 -5.67 -2.51 3.23
C THR A 65 -6.06 -3.70 4.11
N PRO A 66 -5.23 -4.74 4.26
CA PRO A 66 -5.35 -5.70 5.34
C PRO A 66 -4.68 -5.12 6.59
N GLY A 67 -5.45 -5.00 7.67
CA GLY A 67 -5.01 -4.53 8.96
C GLY A 67 -6.21 -4.26 9.86
N SER A 68 -6.15 -4.72 11.11
CA SER A 68 -7.12 -4.34 12.14
C SER A 68 -6.99 -2.82 12.39
N PRO A 69 -8.08 -2.05 12.62
CA PRO A 69 -8.07 -0.58 12.63
C PRO A 69 -7.24 0.09 13.76
N ALA A 70 -6.45 -0.67 14.51
CA ALA A 70 -5.66 -0.19 15.64
C ALA A 70 -4.16 0.00 15.34
N GLU A 71 -3.63 -0.56 14.25
CA GLU A 71 -2.22 -0.38 13.84
C GLU A 71 -2.15 0.05 12.37
N SER A 72 -1.37 1.10 12.09
CA SER A 72 -1.07 1.52 10.72
C SER A 72 -0.35 0.37 10.00
N PRO A 73 -0.85 -0.14 8.87
CA PRO A 73 -0.24 -1.29 8.20
C PRO A 73 1.17 -0.94 7.72
N ALA A 74 2.07 -1.93 7.67
CA ALA A 74 3.45 -1.75 7.17
C ALA A 74 3.51 -1.18 5.74
N TYR A 75 2.45 -1.37 4.96
CA TYR A 75 2.30 -0.81 3.62
C TYR A 75 0.82 -0.61 3.24
N ALA A 76 0.58 0.26 2.27
CA ALA A 76 -0.69 0.43 1.58
C ALA A 76 -0.48 0.46 0.07
N VAL A 77 -1.42 -0.13 -0.68
CA VAL A 77 -1.42 -0.11 -2.14
C VAL A 77 -2.78 0.43 -2.57
N VAL A 78 -2.76 1.54 -3.30
CA VAL A 78 -3.96 2.22 -3.83
C VAL A 78 -3.85 2.23 -5.34
N SER A 79 -4.86 1.68 -6.01
CA SER A 79 -5.01 1.81 -7.46
C SER A 79 -5.90 3.00 -7.80
N HIS A 80 -5.56 3.68 -8.88
CA HIS A 80 -6.28 4.83 -9.40
C HIS A 80 -6.92 4.52 -10.75
N SER A 81 -7.97 5.27 -11.09
CA SER A 81 -8.70 5.08 -12.36
C SER A 81 -7.89 5.44 -13.60
N ASP A 82 -6.81 6.21 -13.45
CA ASP A 82 -5.87 6.54 -14.53
C ASP A 82 -4.83 5.42 -14.81
N GLY A 83 -4.92 4.31 -14.07
CA GLY A 83 -4.01 3.17 -14.20
C GLY A 83 -2.70 3.33 -13.42
N SER A 84 -2.54 4.40 -12.63
CA SER A 84 -1.45 4.54 -11.69
C SER A 84 -1.72 3.78 -10.38
N LEU A 85 -0.63 3.44 -9.71
CA LEU A 85 -0.62 2.70 -8.45
C LEU A 85 0.22 3.48 -7.45
N THR A 86 -0.38 3.92 -6.36
CA THR A 86 0.34 4.53 -5.24
C THR A 86 0.64 3.45 -4.22
N VAL A 87 1.93 3.25 -3.95
CA VAL A 87 2.41 2.35 -2.90
C VAL A 87 2.97 3.21 -1.78
N THR A 88 2.36 3.13 -0.61
CA THR A 88 2.89 3.75 0.61
C THR A 88 3.55 2.66 1.43
N MET A 89 4.76 2.93 1.89
CA MET A 89 5.54 2.03 2.73
C MET A 89 5.81 2.76 4.04
N ASN A 90 5.33 2.22 5.15
CA ASN A 90 5.32 2.90 6.45
C ASN A 90 6.44 2.43 7.37
N ASP A 91 6.90 1.20 7.17
CA ASP A 91 8.03 0.65 7.90
C ASP A 91 9.14 0.30 6.92
N PHE A 92 10.20 1.12 6.95
CA PHE A 92 11.46 0.89 6.23
C PHE A 92 12.44 0.04 7.05
N GLY A 93 11.96 -0.69 8.07
CA GLY A 93 12.69 -1.70 8.82
C GLY A 93 13.18 -2.85 7.94
N LEU A 94 14.13 -2.53 7.06
CA LEU A 94 14.90 -3.36 6.14
C LEU A 94 15.90 -4.25 6.91
N GLY A 95 15.41 -4.93 7.94
CA GLY A 95 16.02 -6.14 8.48
C GLY A 95 15.22 -7.40 8.11
N GLY A 96 14.07 -7.23 7.44
CA GLY A 96 13.13 -8.30 7.16
C GLY A 96 12.60 -8.21 5.73
N THR A 97 12.47 -9.39 5.12
CA THR A 97 11.91 -9.67 3.80
C THR A 97 10.67 -8.81 3.47
N LEU A 98 10.55 -8.39 2.22
CA LEU A 98 9.32 -7.82 1.67
C LEU A 98 8.10 -8.70 2.04
N PRO A 99 7.00 -8.13 2.55
CA PRO A 99 5.82 -8.90 2.88
C PRO A 99 5.26 -9.61 1.64
N ASP A 100 5.02 -10.92 1.71
CA ASP A 100 4.51 -11.71 0.58
C ASP A 100 3.21 -11.12 0.01
N GLY A 101 2.31 -10.64 0.90
CA GLY A 101 1.07 -10.01 0.50
C GLY A 101 1.22 -8.67 -0.25
N LEU A 102 2.38 -7.99 -0.15
CA LEU A 102 2.69 -6.81 -0.97
C LEU A 102 3.07 -7.27 -2.37
N VAL A 103 3.97 -8.25 -2.46
CA VAL A 103 4.44 -8.82 -3.73
C VAL A 103 3.28 -9.37 -4.56
N GLU A 104 2.39 -10.14 -3.94
CA GLU A 104 1.21 -10.69 -4.61
C GLU A 104 0.26 -9.60 -5.13
N ARG A 105 0.02 -8.55 -4.33
CA ARG A 105 -0.83 -7.44 -4.75
C ARG A 105 -0.21 -6.65 -5.90
N LEU A 106 1.08 -6.36 -5.85
CA LEU A 106 1.78 -5.68 -6.94
C LEU A 106 1.69 -6.49 -8.24
N LYS A 107 1.91 -7.81 -8.19
CA LYS A 107 1.71 -8.71 -9.33
C LYS A 107 0.28 -8.64 -9.87
N ALA A 108 -0.73 -8.65 -9.01
CA ALA A 108 -2.13 -8.56 -9.42
C ALA A 108 -2.46 -7.25 -10.16
N TYR A 109 -1.76 -6.16 -9.86
CA TYR A 109 -1.87 -4.89 -10.58
C TYR A 109 -0.98 -4.78 -11.82
N GLY A 110 -0.24 -5.85 -12.16
CA GLY A 110 0.61 -5.93 -13.34
C GLY A 110 1.98 -5.28 -13.16
N ILE A 111 2.49 -5.26 -11.93
CA ILE A 111 3.90 -4.97 -11.64
C ILE A 111 4.70 -6.27 -11.79
N HIS A 112 5.79 -6.22 -12.53
CA HIS A 112 6.71 -7.34 -12.67
C HIS A 112 7.53 -7.50 -11.39
N VAL A 113 7.83 -8.74 -10.99
CA VAL A 113 8.67 -8.99 -9.81
C VAL A 113 9.88 -9.77 -10.27
N VAL A 114 11.05 -9.14 -10.12
CA VAL A 114 12.35 -9.71 -10.43
C VAL A 114 13.04 -10.02 -9.10
N VAL A 115 13.41 -11.28 -8.91
CA VAL A 115 14.15 -11.72 -7.72
C VAL A 115 15.54 -12.12 -8.18
N ASP A 116 16.56 -11.44 -7.68
CA ASP A 116 17.96 -11.73 -7.97
C ASP A 116 18.61 -12.37 -6.74
N GLU A 117 19.21 -13.54 -6.94
CA GLU A 117 20.06 -14.18 -5.95
C GLU A 117 21.51 -13.84 -6.24
N VAL A 118 22.07 -12.97 -5.42
CA VAL A 118 23.41 -12.42 -5.61
C VAL A 118 24.41 -13.20 -4.74
N PRO A 119 25.53 -13.68 -5.31
CA PRO A 119 26.57 -14.34 -4.52
C PRO A 119 27.11 -13.45 -3.40
N ASN A 120 27.50 -14.07 -2.28
CA ASN A 120 28.10 -13.35 -1.16
C ASN A 120 29.33 -12.53 -1.58
N GLY A 121 29.38 -11.27 -1.14
CA GLY A 121 30.46 -10.35 -1.49
C GLY A 121 30.35 -9.73 -2.89
N TYR A 122 29.21 -9.92 -3.56
CA TYR A 122 28.87 -9.26 -4.82
C TYR A 122 27.61 -8.40 -4.66
N GLU A 123 27.48 -7.42 -5.53
CA GLU A 123 26.28 -6.60 -5.74
C GLU A 123 25.92 -6.60 -7.23
N CYS A 124 24.69 -6.21 -7.59
CA CYS A 124 24.31 -6.08 -8.99
C CYS A 124 24.85 -4.77 -9.57
N THR A 125 25.36 -4.80 -10.81
CA THR A 125 25.79 -3.59 -11.52
C THR A 125 24.61 -2.63 -11.70
N GLU A 126 24.76 -1.39 -11.22
CA GLU A 126 23.80 -0.31 -11.45
C GLU A 126 24.24 0.64 -12.60
N PRO A 127 23.30 1.34 -13.26
CA PRO A 127 21.85 1.23 -13.13
C PRO A 127 21.28 0.06 -13.95
N ARG A 128 20.28 -0.64 -13.39
CA ARG A 128 19.56 -1.72 -14.09
C ARG A 128 18.29 -1.24 -14.82
N GLY A 129 18.05 0.05 -14.75
CA GLY A 129 16.89 0.73 -15.32
C GLY A 129 16.69 2.08 -14.64
N LYS A 130 15.58 2.75 -14.96
CA LYS A 130 15.24 4.03 -14.31
C LYS A 130 14.49 3.76 -13.00
N GLY A 131 15.15 3.98 -11.87
CA GLY A 131 14.52 3.86 -10.54
C GLY A 131 13.31 4.78 -10.38
N VAL A 132 12.29 4.29 -9.67
CA VAL A 132 11.16 5.11 -9.20
C VAL A 132 11.54 5.68 -7.85
N GLN A 133 11.67 7.00 -7.78
CA GLN A 133 12.03 7.70 -6.55
C GLN A 133 10.83 7.73 -5.60
N GLY A 134 11.10 7.35 -4.35
CA GLY A 134 10.16 7.54 -3.25
C GLY A 134 10.07 9.02 -2.89
N ARG A 135 8.89 9.45 -2.48
CA ARG A 135 8.66 10.76 -1.88
C ARG A 135 8.24 10.55 -0.43
N PRO A 136 8.69 11.39 0.52
CA PRO A 136 8.16 11.35 1.88
C PRO A 136 6.64 11.42 1.84
N ASP A 137 5.98 10.60 2.65
CA ASP A 137 4.57 10.80 2.92
C ASP A 137 4.39 12.13 3.67
N SER A 138 3.20 12.73 3.57
CA SER A 138 2.92 14.01 4.24
C SER A 138 2.67 13.85 5.75
N SER A 139 2.73 12.61 6.24
CA SER A 139 2.69 12.26 7.66
C SER A 139 4.08 12.47 8.30
N ASP A 140 4.12 12.88 9.57
CA ASP A 140 5.35 13.09 10.35
C ASP A 140 6.06 11.75 10.70
N GLY A 141 6.40 10.96 9.69
CA GLY A 141 6.98 9.62 9.83
C GLY A 141 7.96 9.25 8.72
N PRO A 142 8.64 8.09 8.85
CA PRO A 142 9.62 7.61 7.86
C PRO A 142 8.96 7.09 6.57
N SER A 143 7.63 7.22 6.45
CA SER A 143 6.86 6.68 5.34
C SER A 143 7.28 7.29 4.00
N GLN A 144 7.33 6.45 2.96
CA GLN A 144 7.57 6.88 1.58
C GLN A 144 6.44 6.40 0.69
N VAL A 145 6.21 7.19 -0.35
CA VAL A 145 5.19 7.00 -1.35
C VAL A 145 5.86 6.84 -2.71
N PHE A 146 5.46 5.80 -3.43
CA PHE A 146 5.94 5.47 -4.78
C PHE A 146 4.76 5.48 -5.76
N ASP A 147 4.94 6.17 -6.88
CA ASP A 147 3.96 6.21 -7.96
C ASP A 147 4.37 5.26 -9.09
N LEU A 148 3.73 4.10 -9.13
CA LEU A 148 3.98 3.02 -10.08
C LEU A 148 2.92 3.01 -11.19
N ARG A 149 3.24 2.33 -12.27
CA ARG A 149 2.31 2.03 -13.38
C ARG A 149 2.38 0.55 -13.70
N ARG A 150 1.32 0.03 -14.30
CA ARG A 150 1.37 -1.31 -14.91
C ARG A 150 2.56 -1.43 -15.85
N GLY A 151 3.30 -2.52 -15.76
CA GLY A 151 4.53 -2.77 -16.51
C GLY A 151 5.81 -2.27 -15.82
N ASP A 152 5.71 -1.50 -14.73
CA ASP A 152 6.88 -1.26 -13.86
C ASP A 152 7.28 -2.54 -13.13
N SER A 153 8.50 -2.54 -12.58
CA SER A 153 9.09 -3.70 -11.92
C SER A 153 9.45 -3.41 -10.46
N LEU A 154 9.17 -4.38 -9.59
CA LEU A 154 9.78 -4.52 -8.27
C LEU A 154 11.00 -5.43 -8.39
N VAL A 155 12.17 -4.92 -8.03
CA VAL A 155 13.41 -5.67 -7.93
C VAL A 155 13.61 -6.07 -6.47
N VAL A 156 13.90 -7.34 -6.23
CA VAL A 156 14.23 -7.90 -4.92
C VAL A 156 15.59 -8.56 -5.03
N GLU A 157 16.59 -7.98 -4.38
CA GLU A 157 17.96 -8.50 -4.40
C GLU A 157 18.24 -9.20 -3.07
N LYS A 158 18.55 -10.49 -3.13
CA LYS A 158 18.98 -11.28 -1.98
C LYS A 158 20.49 -11.40 -2.06
N LEU A 159 21.20 -10.79 -1.12
CA LEU A 159 22.66 -10.76 -1.09
C LEU A 159 23.22 -11.05 0.30
N GLY A 160 24.50 -11.45 0.35
CA GLY A 160 25.24 -11.55 1.60
C GLY A 160 26.07 -10.30 1.84
N GLN A 161 25.71 -9.51 2.85
CA GLN A 161 26.51 -8.37 3.30
C GLN A 161 27.63 -8.86 4.22
N ARG A 162 28.85 -8.38 3.99
CA ARG A 162 30.00 -8.73 4.82
C ARG A 162 29.90 -8.05 6.19
N ALA A 163 29.91 -8.85 7.25
CA ALA A 163 29.97 -8.39 8.63
C ALA A 163 31.42 -8.12 9.08
N PRO A 164 31.63 -7.33 10.16
CA PRO A 164 32.97 -7.02 10.67
C PRO A 164 33.80 -8.24 11.08
N ASP A 165 33.15 -9.35 11.45
CA ASP A 165 33.80 -10.63 11.82
C ASP A 165 34.22 -11.47 10.60
N GLY A 166 33.97 -10.97 9.38
CA GLY A 166 34.26 -11.67 8.12
C GLY A 166 33.17 -12.63 7.66
N SER A 167 32.10 -12.81 8.43
CA SER A 167 30.93 -13.60 8.01
C SER A 167 30.06 -12.82 7.01
N PHE A 168 29.13 -13.53 6.36
CA PHE A 168 28.12 -12.92 5.48
C PHE A 168 26.74 -13.01 6.13
N GLN A 169 26.11 -11.86 6.33
CA GLN A 169 24.73 -11.76 6.80
C GLN A 169 23.78 -11.65 5.61
N PRO A 170 22.70 -12.45 5.56
CA PRO A 170 21.72 -12.35 4.49
C PRO A 170 20.96 -11.02 4.60
N VAL A 171 20.92 -10.29 3.50
CA VAL A 171 20.21 -9.02 3.36
C VAL A 171 19.30 -9.10 2.14
N THR A 172 18.10 -8.53 2.28
CA THR A 172 17.18 -8.36 1.15
C THR A 172 17.06 -6.87 0.85
N GLY A 173 17.61 -6.45 -0.28
CA GLY A 173 17.39 -5.13 -0.85
C GLY A 173 16.15 -5.15 -1.75
N PHE A 174 15.49 -4.00 -1.89
CA PHE A 174 14.45 -3.85 -2.89
C PHE A 174 14.45 -2.46 -3.51
N GLY A 175 13.87 -2.37 -4.70
CA GLY A 175 13.66 -1.11 -5.39
C GLY A 175 12.60 -1.23 -6.47
N PHE A 176 12.02 -0.09 -6.85
CA PHE A 176 11.08 0.00 -7.96
C PHE A 176 11.78 0.58 -9.19
N VAL A 177 11.54 0.00 -10.36
CA VAL A 177 12.13 0.40 -11.63
C VAL A 177 11.03 0.60 -12.67
N ARG A 178 11.17 1.62 -13.51
CA ARG A 178 10.26 1.86 -14.63
C ARG A 178 10.43 0.80 -15.71
N GLY A 179 9.33 0.19 -16.14
CA GLY A 179 9.34 -0.84 -17.18
C GLY A 179 10.11 -2.10 -16.78
N ASP A 180 10.70 -2.75 -17.78
CA ASP A 180 11.56 -3.93 -17.60
C ASP A 180 12.91 -3.59 -16.96
N VAL A 181 13.45 -4.55 -16.21
CA VAL A 181 14.73 -4.45 -15.50
C VAL A 181 15.80 -5.27 -16.22
N ALA A 182 16.97 -4.67 -16.41
CA ALA A 182 18.13 -5.39 -16.93
C ALA A 182 18.56 -6.51 -15.95
N PRO A 183 19.01 -7.68 -16.43
CA PRO A 183 19.42 -8.78 -15.57
C PRO A 183 20.57 -8.38 -14.64
N CYS A 184 20.62 -8.97 -13.45
CA CYS A 184 21.71 -8.72 -12.51
C CYS A 184 23.04 -9.22 -13.10
N ARG A 185 24.01 -8.31 -13.22
CA ARG A 185 25.40 -8.64 -13.52
C ARG A 185 26.21 -8.44 -12.24
N PRO A 186 26.61 -9.54 -11.56
CA PRO A 186 27.29 -9.42 -10.27
C PRO A 186 28.67 -8.79 -10.44
N ILE A 187 28.97 -7.81 -9.60
CA ILE A 187 30.29 -7.17 -9.44
C ILE A 187 30.72 -7.27 -7.97
N PRO A 188 32.02 -7.32 -7.66
CA PRO A 188 32.48 -7.34 -6.28
C PRO A 188 31.91 -6.15 -5.50
N ALA A 189 31.29 -6.41 -4.35
CA ALA A 189 30.73 -5.36 -3.51
C ALA A 189 31.86 -4.48 -2.96
N PRO A 190 31.67 -3.15 -2.89
CA PRO A 190 32.66 -2.26 -2.29
C PRO A 190 32.90 -2.64 -0.83
N GLU A 191 34.16 -2.56 -0.40
CA GLU A 191 34.47 -2.82 1.00
C GLU A 191 33.69 -1.85 1.90
N PRO A 192 33.12 -2.35 3.03
CA PRO A 192 32.41 -1.49 3.95
C PRO A 192 33.37 -0.37 4.40
N ARG A 193 32.98 0.88 4.14
CA ARG A 193 33.76 2.04 4.58
C ARG A 193 33.96 1.91 6.10
N PRO A 194 35.20 2.05 6.62
CA PRO A 194 35.40 2.05 8.06
C PRO A 194 34.47 3.11 8.65
N ALA A 195 33.75 2.74 9.72
CA ALA A 195 32.86 3.64 10.41
C ALA A 195 33.64 4.92 10.72
N GLU A 196 33.30 6.01 10.03
CA GLU A 196 33.87 7.31 10.31
C GLU A 196 33.44 7.62 11.73
N THR A 197 34.36 7.48 12.68
CA THR A 197 34.22 7.95 14.04
C THR A 197 34.05 9.45 13.95
N SER A 198 32.79 9.88 13.78
CA SER A 198 32.38 11.27 13.88
C SER A 198 32.96 11.80 15.18
N GLY A 199 33.94 12.68 15.03
CA GLY A 199 34.75 13.18 16.12
C GLY A 199 33.88 13.84 17.16
N LEU A 200 33.75 13.20 18.32
CA LEU A 200 33.53 13.91 19.57
C LEU A 200 34.84 14.65 19.90
N ARG A 201 34.87 15.93 19.55
CA ARG A 201 35.69 16.96 20.20
C ARG A 201 34.78 18.01 20.81
#